data_AF-A0A968X3Q6-F1
#
_entry.id   AF-A0A968X3Q6-F1
#
_cell.length_a   1.000
_cell.length_b   1.000
_cell.length_c   1.000
_cell.angle_alpha   90.00
_cell.angle_beta   90.00
_cell.angle_gamma   90.00
#
_symmetry.space_group_name_H-M   'P 1'
#
loop_
_entity.id
_entity.type
_entity.pdbx_description
1 polymer ?
#
loop_
_entity_poly.entity_id
_entity_poly.type
_entity_poly.pdbx_seq_one_letter_code
_entity_poly.pdbx_strand_id
1 'polypeptide(L)'
;MVEIIQTFLSSLIPLAVLVVVLLVGYVLFRSVVKAYVKTPANRSFVRTGGLFRKPNDPPKVVVNGGAWVFHTIHEIIWVDLGTMAIEIERTEQNALLTIDPQYADIKAIFYIKVNPTVEGIVDAARTIGGKQVDANAVKQLVDAKLDGALRDVAASFMLMSLHQEREKFIQEVQSRLKTDLEENGLMLESVSILTLKAARQGSFGTDDIFGAQVARANAQVIQQALRERNDIERKAEIEIQQRNTSSSKQRLELDRELALATATQEREVRTLQAAEKASADQKVFEEEQKSEMARVSKERAVALAELEKTQELAIQEERKQQEIMTAELARRQAIELAEQQRQIQVLVEQQKRESSEKDRLLVSAQREEANQAVKTVEATGQAQRDAKIRVIEAEREAQKKVIEEKNRIELDALRKQREAEAQAKALKEISAAEAEAALKQAETLRTQAQAENEAEKLRADATRAKAAAAGLAEAEAMKAKAEAGLLEADAIKARKLAEAEGEKAKAEALAAFDGVAQRVEIIKVLWRGCDVLILDEPTAVLTPGEVRDLFTVLRGLVRDGMTVVLITHKLDEVLAIASDVSVMRRGALVAEFPAAGLTADQIVHAMVGRPVQLQVDKGDGTSR
;
A
#
# COMPACT_ATOMS: atom_id res chain seq x y z
N MET A 1 -73.09 61.05 -92.46
CA MET A 1 -71.92 60.25 -92.00
C MET A 1 -70.80 61.14 -91.47
N VAL A 2 -70.31 62.13 -92.24
CA VAL A 2 -69.25 63.06 -91.82
C VAL A 2 -69.58 63.81 -90.51
N GLU A 3 -70.77 64.39 -90.38
CA GLU A 3 -71.18 65.10 -89.16
C GLU A 3 -71.15 64.21 -87.90
N ILE A 4 -71.60 62.95 -88.01
CA ILE A 4 -71.57 61.98 -86.91
C ILE A 4 -70.11 61.74 -86.48
N ILE A 5 -69.21 61.53 -87.44
CA ILE A 5 -67.77 61.36 -87.18
C ILE A 5 -67.18 62.63 -86.53
N GLN A 6 -67.61 63.83 -86.95
CA GLN A 6 -67.20 65.11 -86.34
C GLN A 6 -67.68 65.25 -84.89
N THR A 7 -68.93 64.91 -84.57
CA THR A 7 -69.43 64.90 -83.18
C THR A 7 -68.74 63.85 -82.31
N PHE A 8 -68.45 62.66 -82.86
CA PHE A 8 -67.67 61.66 -82.13
C PHE A 8 -66.24 62.16 -81.87
N LEU A 9 -65.53 62.70 -82.86
CA LEU A 9 -64.20 63.30 -82.66
C LEU A 9 -64.21 64.43 -81.63
N SER A 10 -65.19 65.35 -81.68
CA SER A 10 -65.27 66.48 -80.76
C SER A 10 -65.55 66.06 -79.32
N SER A 11 -66.22 64.92 -79.11
CA SER A 11 -66.42 64.29 -77.79
C SER A 11 -65.20 63.48 -77.31
N LEU A 12 -64.38 62.94 -78.23
CA LEU A 12 -63.23 62.11 -77.91
C LEU A 12 -62.04 62.92 -77.36
N ILE A 13 -61.84 64.14 -77.87
CA ILE A 13 -60.78 65.05 -77.43
C ILE A 13 -60.87 65.42 -75.94
N PRO A 14 -62.00 65.93 -75.40
CA PRO A 14 -62.10 66.26 -73.98
C PRO A 14 -62.00 65.01 -73.08
N LEU A 15 -62.47 63.84 -73.55
CA LEU A 15 -62.29 62.57 -72.84
C LEU A 15 -60.80 62.18 -72.77
N ALA A 16 -60.06 62.31 -73.87
CA ALA A 16 -58.62 62.06 -73.90
C ALA A 16 -57.84 63.03 -72.99
N VAL A 17 -58.20 64.34 -73.00
CA VAL A 17 -57.61 65.34 -72.09
C VAL A 17 -57.90 64.98 -70.63
N LEU A 18 -59.13 64.59 -70.28
CA LEU A 18 -59.49 64.16 -68.94
C LEU A 18 -58.68 62.94 -68.50
N VAL A 19 -58.51 61.94 -69.37
CA VAL A 19 -57.68 60.75 -69.10
C VAL A 19 -56.21 61.13 -68.88
N VAL A 20 -55.66 62.05 -69.67
CA VAL A 20 -54.28 62.54 -69.47
C VAL A 20 -54.14 63.30 -68.15
N VAL A 21 -55.10 64.17 -67.79
CA VAL A 21 -55.09 64.91 -66.52
C VAL A 21 -55.19 63.94 -65.33
N LEU A 22 -56.05 62.93 -65.40
CA LEU A 22 -56.17 61.90 -64.36
C LEU A 22 -54.91 61.04 -64.26
N LEU A 23 -54.26 60.71 -65.37
CA LEU A 23 -53.02 59.93 -65.39
C LEU A 23 -51.83 60.73 -64.83
N VAL A 24 -51.71 62.01 -65.21
CA VAL A 24 -50.71 62.94 -64.64
C VAL A 24 -50.97 63.13 -63.14
N GLY A 25 -52.22 63.34 -62.74
CA GLY A 25 -52.63 63.43 -61.33
C GLY A 25 -52.31 62.15 -60.54
N TYR A 26 -52.53 60.97 -61.12
CA TYR A 26 -52.21 59.68 -60.53
C TYR A 26 -50.69 59.45 -60.38
N VAL A 27 -49.90 59.83 -61.39
CA VAL A 27 -48.42 59.77 -61.33
C VAL A 27 -47.88 60.74 -60.28
N LEU A 28 -48.39 61.98 -60.22
CA LEU A 28 -48.08 62.95 -59.17
C LEU A 28 -48.46 62.41 -57.78
N PHE A 29 -49.68 61.90 -57.61
CA PHE A 29 -50.14 61.32 -56.35
C PHE A 29 -49.26 60.16 -55.91
N ARG A 30 -48.92 59.22 -56.80
CA ARG A 30 -47.99 58.13 -56.48
C ARG A 30 -46.56 58.61 -56.20
N SER A 31 -46.09 59.66 -56.87
CA SER A 31 -44.79 60.26 -56.59
C SER A 31 -44.75 60.88 -55.19
N VAL A 32 -45.78 61.66 -54.83
CA VAL A 32 -45.97 62.25 -53.50
C VAL A 32 -46.08 61.17 -52.43
N VAL A 33 -46.94 60.17 -52.59
CA VAL A 33 -47.08 59.07 -51.60
C VAL A 33 -45.77 58.28 -51.43
N LYS A 34 -45.01 58.03 -52.51
CA LYS A 34 -43.67 57.41 -52.43
C LYS A 34 -42.60 58.31 -51.81
N ALA A 35 -42.79 59.63 -51.79
CA ALA A 35 -41.85 60.57 -51.18
C ALA A 35 -41.99 60.65 -49.66
N TYR A 36 -43.07 60.13 -49.05
CA TYR A 36 -43.20 60.11 -47.59
C TYR A 36 -42.62 58.82 -46.99
N VAL A 37 -41.41 58.90 -46.45
CA VAL A 37 -40.70 57.76 -45.84
C VAL A 37 -40.95 57.77 -44.33
N LYS A 38 -41.40 56.63 -43.79
CA LYS A 38 -41.59 56.38 -42.35
C LYS A 38 -40.43 55.55 -41.79
N THR A 39 -40.06 55.79 -40.55
CA THR A 39 -39.10 54.96 -39.79
C THR A 39 -39.82 53.96 -38.89
N PRO A 40 -39.41 52.68 -38.86
CA PRO A 40 -39.81 51.74 -37.82
C PRO A 40 -39.08 52.04 -36.50
N ALA A 41 -39.56 51.50 -35.38
CA ALA A 41 -39.07 51.88 -34.05
C ALA A 41 -37.58 51.54 -33.78
N ASN A 42 -37.04 50.55 -34.48
CA ASN A 42 -35.65 50.10 -34.38
C ASN A 42 -34.70 50.81 -35.36
N ARG A 43 -35.15 51.81 -36.12
CA ARG A 43 -34.34 52.42 -37.18
C ARG A 43 -34.58 53.91 -37.30
N SER A 44 -33.54 54.64 -37.66
CA SER A 44 -33.64 56.05 -38.07
C SER A 44 -33.10 56.23 -39.49
N PHE A 45 -33.32 57.41 -40.06
CA PHE A 45 -32.51 57.84 -41.20
C PHE A 45 -32.02 59.27 -41.01
N VAL A 46 -30.83 59.52 -41.55
CA VAL A 46 -30.22 60.84 -41.66
C VAL A 46 -30.46 61.34 -43.09
N ARG A 47 -31.10 62.50 -43.22
CA ARG A 47 -31.40 63.13 -44.52
C ARG A 47 -30.41 64.24 -44.86
N THR A 48 -29.61 64.01 -45.89
CA THR A 48 -28.63 64.95 -46.46
C THR A 48 -29.16 65.54 -47.79
N GLY A 49 -28.53 66.62 -48.27
CA GLY A 49 -28.98 67.36 -49.45
C GLY A 49 -30.23 68.24 -49.24
N GLY A 50 -30.72 68.81 -50.35
CA GLY A 50 -31.90 69.67 -50.43
C GLY A 50 -31.66 70.97 -51.20
N LEU A 51 -32.58 71.33 -52.11
CA LEU A 51 -32.43 72.45 -53.07
C LEU A 51 -32.31 73.84 -52.41
N PHE A 52 -32.78 73.99 -51.17
CA PHE A 52 -32.81 75.26 -50.42
C PHE A 52 -32.00 75.20 -49.11
N ARG A 53 -31.09 74.23 -48.97
CA ARG A 53 -30.35 73.99 -47.74
C ARG A 53 -29.08 74.83 -47.68
N LYS A 54 -28.77 75.45 -46.53
CA LYS A 54 -27.52 76.18 -46.35
C LYS A 54 -26.37 75.21 -46.06
N PRO A 55 -25.11 75.54 -46.43
CA PRO A 55 -23.95 74.65 -46.22
C PRO A 55 -23.77 74.18 -44.77
N ASN A 56 -24.10 75.01 -43.79
CA ASN A 56 -23.89 74.75 -42.37
C ASN A 56 -25.14 74.21 -41.64
N ASP A 57 -26.27 73.99 -42.33
CA ASP A 57 -27.47 73.45 -41.67
C ASP A 57 -27.25 71.97 -41.28
N PRO A 58 -27.49 71.56 -40.02
CA PRO A 58 -27.30 70.18 -39.59
C PRO A 58 -28.25 69.21 -40.34
N PRO A 59 -27.83 67.96 -40.60
CA PRO A 59 -28.66 66.99 -41.29
C PRO A 59 -29.90 66.63 -40.48
N LYS A 60 -31.02 66.44 -41.19
CA LYS A 60 -32.30 66.17 -40.53
C LYS A 60 -32.38 64.68 -40.21
N VAL A 61 -32.25 64.36 -38.93
CA VAL A 61 -32.50 63.02 -38.39
C VAL A 61 -34.00 62.81 -38.19
N VAL A 62 -34.47 61.59 -38.45
CA VAL A 62 -35.86 61.18 -38.18
C VAL A 62 -35.84 59.89 -37.37
N VAL A 63 -36.33 59.98 -36.13
CA VAL A 63 -36.53 58.85 -35.21
C VAL A 63 -38.03 58.74 -34.93
N ASN A 64 -38.59 57.53 -34.91
CA ASN A 64 -40.01 57.27 -34.58
C ASN A 64 -41.03 58.20 -35.29
N GLY A 65 -40.92 58.32 -36.61
CA GLY A 65 -41.75 59.27 -37.37
C GLY A 65 -41.68 59.07 -38.87
N GLY A 66 -41.88 60.16 -39.62
CA GLY A 66 -41.74 60.13 -41.08
C GLY A 66 -41.50 61.52 -41.65
N ALA A 67 -40.78 61.58 -42.76
CA ALA A 67 -40.47 62.82 -43.44
C ALA A 67 -40.47 62.67 -44.96
N TRP A 68 -40.62 63.83 -45.63
CA TRP A 68 -40.56 63.93 -47.08
C TRP A 68 -39.12 63.76 -47.59
N VAL A 69 -38.91 62.73 -48.40
CA VAL A 69 -37.64 62.36 -49.04
C VAL A 69 -37.88 62.33 -50.56
N PHE A 70 -37.32 63.32 -51.26
CA PHE A 70 -37.36 63.39 -52.72
C PHE A 70 -36.03 62.85 -53.24
N HIS A 71 -36.04 61.60 -53.73
CA HIS A 71 -34.86 60.83 -54.14
C HIS A 71 -33.91 61.54 -55.13
N THR A 72 -34.39 62.56 -55.85
CA THR A 72 -33.59 63.37 -56.79
C THR A 72 -32.73 64.45 -56.12
N ILE A 73 -33.10 64.90 -54.90
CA ILE A 73 -32.46 66.03 -54.20
C ILE A 73 -32.08 65.74 -52.75
N HIS A 74 -32.57 64.64 -52.18
CA HIS A 74 -32.25 64.18 -50.84
C HIS A 74 -31.56 62.82 -50.92
N GLU A 75 -30.44 62.69 -50.23
CA GLU A 75 -29.83 61.41 -49.93
C GLU A 75 -30.23 60.97 -48.52
N ILE A 76 -30.35 59.66 -48.31
CA ILE A 76 -30.73 59.06 -47.03
C ILE A 76 -29.69 58.00 -46.64
N ILE A 77 -29.23 58.11 -45.40
CA ILE A 77 -28.41 57.08 -44.74
C ILE A 77 -29.30 56.44 -43.69
N TRP A 78 -29.54 55.13 -43.83
CA TRP A 78 -30.29 54.37 -42.84
C TRP A 78 -29.41 54.01 -41.66
N VAL A 79 -29.90 54.17 -40.44
CA VAL A 79 -29.13 53.88 -39.22
C VAL A 79 -29.94 52.94 -38.33
N ASP A 80 -29.41 51.74 -38.10
CA ASP A 80 -29.98 50.82 -37.12
C ASP A 80 -29.78 51.35 -35.70
N LEU A 81 -30.84 51.31 -34.89
CA LEU A 81 -30.81 51.73 -33.48
C LEU A 81 -30.84 50.53 -32.53
N GLY A 82 -30.94 49.31 -33.06
CA GLY A 82 -30.86 48.08 -32.28
C GLY A 82 -29.46 47.81 -31.75
N THR A 83 -29.39 46.99 -30.69
CA THR A 83 -28.12 46.49 -30.17
C THR A 83 -27.52 45.45 -31.11
N MET A 84 -26.27 45.68 -31.52
CA MET A 84 -25.48 44.83 -32.40
C MET A 84 -24.47 44.05 -31.55
N ALA A 85 -24.42 42.74 -31.72
CA ALA A 85 -23.40 41.90 -31.10
C ALA A 85 -22.17 41.81 -32.03
N ILE A 86 -21.05 42.37 -31.62
CA ILE A 86 -19.77 42.28 -32.33
C ILE A 86 -18.87 41.30 -31.59
N GLU A 87 -18.64 40.17 -32.22
CA GLU A 87 -17.80 39.08 -31.70
C GLU A 87 -16.34 39.29 -32.12
N ILE A 88 -15.46 39.30 -31.12
CA ILE A 88 -14.00 39.35 -31.23
C ILE A 88 -13.44 38.05 -30.63
N GLU A 89 -12.78 37.26 -31.45
CA GLU A 89 -12.10 36.03 -31.04
C GLU A 89 -10.60 36.17 -31.31
N ARG A 90 -9.79 35.80 -30.30
CA ARG A 90 -8.34 35.85 -30.32
C ARG A 90 -7.80 34.55 -29.76
N THR A 91 -7.25 33.75 -30.65
CA THR A 91 -6.73 32.42 -30.37
C THR A 91 -5.37 32.23 -31.04
N GLU A 92 -4.58 31.31 -30.51
CA GLU A 92 -3.29 30.91 -31.12
C GLU A 92 -2.39 32.14 -31.38
N GLN A 93 -1.90 32.32 -32.61
CA GLN A 93 -0.99 33.42 -32.98
C GLN A 93 -1.52 34.83 -32.67
N ASN A 94 -2.84 34.99 -32.49
CA ASN A 94 -3.47 36.28 -32.17
C ASN A 94 -3.89 36.43 -30.69
N ALA A 95 -3.58 35.44 -29.83
CA ALA A 95 -3.88 35.45 -28.40
C ALA A 95 -3.32 36.70 -27.70
N LEU A 96 -3.97 37.10 -26.59
CA LEU A 96 -3.55 38.27 -25.82
C LEU A 96 -2.36 37.93 -24.94
N LEU A 97 -1.34 38.79 -24.91
CA LEU A 97 -0.20 38.65 -23.99
C LEU A 97 -0.53 39.31 -22.65
N THR A 98 -0.33 38.58 -21.55
CA THR A 98 -0.53 39.07 -20.18
C THR A 98 0.75 39.62 -19.55
N ILE A 99 0.63 40.30 -18.40
CA ILE A 99 1.79 40.86 -17.67
C ILE A 99 2.74 39.77 -17.13
N ASP A 100 2.21 38.60 -16.82
CA ASP A 100 2.92 37.37 -16.44
C ASP A 100 3.18 36.53 -17.70
N PRO A 101 4.26 36.80 -18.47
CA PRO A 101 4.37 36.57 -19.93
C PRO A 101 3.79 35.24 -20.42
N GLN A 102 2.49 35.23 -20.66
CA GLN A 102 1.66 34.10 -21.04
C GLN A 102 0.60 34.57 -22.03
N TYR A 103 0.13 33.64 -22.85
CA TYR A 103 -0.88 33.93 -23.86
C TYR A 103 -2.26 33.48 -23.39
N ALA A 104 -3.24 34.37 -23.52
CA ALA A 104 -4.66 34.14 -23.20
C ALA A 104 -5.46 34.07 -24.50
N ASP A 105 -6.06 32.91 -24.77
CA ASP A 105 -7.10 32.79 -25.79
C ASP A 105 -8.40 33.37 -25.20
N ILE A 106 -8.99 34.35 -25.88
CA ILE A 106 -10.24 35.01 -25.46
C ILE A 106 -11.27 35.06 -26.59
N LYS A 107 -12.54 34.90 -26.22
CA LYS A 107 -13.70 35.13 -27.10
C LYS A 107 -14.66 36.05 -26.37
N ALA A 108 -14.84 37.25 -26.89
CA ALA A 108 -15.63 38.32 -26.28
C ALA A 108 -16.70 38.84 -27.24
N ILE A 109 -17.87 39.15 -26.70
CA ILE A 109 -18.99 39.75 -27.43
C ILE A 109 -19.21 41.16 -26.87
N PHE A 110 -19.11 42.15 -27.75
CA PHE A 110 -19.36 43.56 -27.47
C PHE A 110 -20.76 43.89 -27.96
N TYR A 111 -21.63 44.30 -27.03
CA TYR A 111 -22.98 44.76 -27.35
C TYR A 111 -22.92 46.27 -27.57
N ILE A 112 -22.97 46.68 -28.83
CA ILE A 112 -22.81 48.08 -29.25
C ILE A 112 -24.10 48.53 -29.94
N LYS A 113 -24.58 49.74 -29.62
CA LYS A 113 -25.71 50.38 -30.30
C LYS A 113 -25.33 51.78 -30.74
N VAL A 114 -26.04 52.34 -31.71
CA VAL A 114 -25.90 53.76 -32.04
C VAL A 114 -26.52 54.59 -30.91
N ASN A 115 -25.84 55.65 -30.47
CA ASN A 115 -26.37 56.54 -29.46
C ASN A 115 -27.64 57.24 -30.02
N PRO A 116 -28.83 57.07 -29.41
CA PRO A 116 -30.11 57.53 -29.97
C PRO A 116 -30.30 59.06 -29.93
N THR A 117 -29.26 59.84 -29.59
CA THR A 117 -29.25 61.30 -29.73
C THR A 117 -29.16 61.71 -31.20
N VAL A 118 -29.61 62.94 -31.50
CA VAL A 118 -29.53 63.50 -32.86
C VAL A 118 -28.07 63.60 -33.32
N GLU A 119 -27.15 63.97 -32.43
CA GLU A 119 -25.71 64.07 -32.71
C GLU A 119 -25.10 62.69 -32.95
N GLY A 120 -25.32 61.73 -32.05
CA GLY A 120 -24.77 60.36 -32.19
C GLY A 120 -25.21 59.65 -33.47
N ILE A 121 -26.48 59.78 -33.87
CA ILE A 121 -26.97 59.22 -35.13
C ILE A 121 -26.30 59.88 -36.35
N VAL A 122 -25.99 61.17 -36.28
CA VAL A 122 -25.31 61.90 -37.37
C VAL A 122 -23.84 61.54 -37.46
N ASP A 123 -23.16 61.42 -36.32
CA ASP A 123 -21.74 61.12 -36.31
C ASP A 123 -21.48 59.64 -36.67
N ALA A 124 -22.32 58.70 -36.23
CA ALA A 124 -22.29 57.33 -36.72
C ALA A 124 -22.50 57.24 -38.25
N ALA A 125 -23.46 58.01 -38.79
CA ALA A 125 -23.71 58.06 -40.24
C ALA A 125 -22.55 58.71 -41.04
N ARG A 126 -21.82 59.66 -40.43
CA ARG A 126 -20.65 60.32 -41.05
C ARG A 126 -19.42 59.42 -41.03
N THR A 127 -19.10 58.82 -39.89
CA THR A 127 -17.85 58.08 -39.68
C THR A 127 -17.82 56.77 -40.45
N ILE A 128 -18.95 56.06 -40.51
CA ILE A 128 -19.06 54.78 -41.25
C ILE A 128 -19.14 55.04 -42.75
N GLY A 129 -19.87 56.09 -43.16
CA GLY A 129 -20.11 56.42 -44.56
C GLY A 129 -21.00 55.42 -45.30
N GLY A 130 -21.36 55.77 -46.54
CA GLY A 130 -22.25 54.94 -47.37
C GLY A 130 -23.73 55.10 -47.04
N LYS A 131 -24.55 54.15 -47.50
CA LYS A 131 -26.03 54.27 -47.51
C LYS A 131 -26.72 53.68 -46.28
N GLN A 132 -26.00 52.92 -45.46
CA GLN A 132 -26.55 52.20 -44.32
C GLN A 132 -25.48 51.96 -43.25
N VAL A 133 -25.81 52.31 -42.00
CA VAL A 133 -25.13 51.90 -40.78
C VAL A 133 -25.84 50.65 -40.26
N ASP A 134 -25.13 49.53 -40.29
CA ASP A 134 -25.56 48.23 -39.76
C ASP A 134 -24.41 47.51 -39.03
N ALA A 135 -24.69 46.34 -38.46
CA ALA A 135 -23.74 45.57 -37.68
C ALA A 135 -22.42 45.23 -38.41
N ASN A 136 -22.45 45.06 -39.74
CA ASN A 136 -21.24 44.77 -40.52
C ASN A 136 -20.41 46.04 -40.73
N ALA A 137 -21.06 47.15 -41.09
CA ALA A 137 -20.41 48.43 -41.27
C ALA A 137 -19.82 48.97 -39.94
N VAL A 138 -20.54 48.79 -38.82
CA VAL A 138 -20.03 49.11 -37.48
C VAL A 138 -18.88 48.19 -37.11
N LYS A 139 -18.98 46.87 -37.35
CA LYS A 139 -17.86 45.94 -37.10
C LYS A 139 -16.59 46.39 -37.81
N GLN A 140 -16.66 46.71 -39.10
CA GLN A 140 -15.49 47.18 -39.86
C GLN A 140 -14.84 48.44 -39.27
N LEU A 141 -15.61 49.35 -38.69
CA LEU A 141 -15.11 50.56 -38.04
C LEU A 141 -14.43 50.27 -36.68
N VAL A 142 -14.98 49.33 -35.89
CA VAL A 142 -14.57 49.14 -34.49
C VAL A 142 -13.68 47.92 -34.22
N ASP A 143 -13.61 46.91 -35.11
CA ASP A 143 -12.89 45.64 -34.85
C ASP A 143 -11.46 45.86 -34.34
N ALA A 144 -10.71 46.76 -35.00
CA ALA A 144 -9.35 47.12 -34.61
C ALA A 144 -9.27 47.94 -33.31
N LYS A 145 -10.29 48.75 -32.98
CA LYS A 145 -10.34 49.50 -31.71
C LYS A 145 -10.66 48.56 -30.54
N LEU A 146 -11.61 47.64 -30.72
CA LEU A 146 -11.96 46.60 -29.75
C LEU A 146 -10.79 45.65 -29.49
N ASP A 147 -10.07 45.27 -30.55
CA ASP A 147 -8.83 44.49 -30.48
C ASP A 147 -7.73 45.19 -29.68
N GLY A 148 -7.44 46.45 -30.01
CA GLY A 148 -6.44 47.25 -29.31
C GLY A 148 -6.75 47.38 -27.82
N ALA A 149 -8.00 47.74 -27.47
CA ALA A 149 -8.40 47.85 -26.07
C ALA A 149 -8.30 46.52 -25.30
N LEU A 150 -8.65 45.38 -25.92
CA LEU A 150 -8.46 44.07 -25.29
C LEU A 150 -6.98 43.75 -25.05
N ARG A 151 -6.10 44.06 -26.02
CA ARG A 151 -4.64 43.85 -25.90
C ARG A 151 -4.02 44.75 -24.84
N ASP A 152 -4.31 46.04 -24.86
CA ASP A 152 -3.77 47.03 -23.92
C ASP A 152 -4.16 46.70 -22.47
N VAL A 153 -5.42 46.35 -22.23
CA VAL A 153 -5.88 45.98 -20.88
C VAL A 153 -5.31 44.62 -20.47
N ALA A 154 -5.28 43.61 -21.35
CA ALA A 154 -4.73 42.30 -20.99
C ALA A 154 -3.24 42.35 -20.61
N ALA A 155 -2.45 43.20 -21.27
CA ALA A 155 -1.04 43.43 -20.93
C ALA A 155 -0.82 43.99 -19.51
N SER A 156 -1.86 44.52 -18.86
CA SER A 156 -1.83 45.04 -17.50
C SER A 156 -2.30 44.05 -16.42
N PHE A 157 -2.83 42.88 -16.82
CA PHE A 157 -3.37 41.86 -15.91
C PHE A 157 -2.57 40.57 -15.98
N MET A 158 -2.53 39.81 -14.87
CA MET A 158 -2.02 38.44 -14.88
C MET A 158 -3.07 37.47 -15.44
N LEU A 159 -2.67 36.38 -16.09
CA LEU A 159 -3.59 35.38 -16.66
C LEU A 159 -4.57 34.84 -15.61
N MET A 160 -4.09 34.58 -14.39
CA MET A 160 -4.93 34.14 -13.28
C MET A 160 -5.94 35.23 -12.85
N SER A 161 -5.52 36.50 -12.82
CA SER A 161 -6.39 37.64 -12.51
C SER A 161 -7.45 37.87 -13.59
N LEU A 162 -7.17 37.62 -14.87
CA LEU A 162 -8.19 37.63 -15.92
C LEU A 162 -9.31 36.61 -15.65
N HIS A 163 -8.99 35.47 -15.03
CA HIS A 163 -9.99 34.45 -14.67
C HIS A 163 -10.72 34.76 -13.35
N GLN A 164 -10.03 35.30 -12.35
CA GLN A 164 -10.57 35.57 -11.01
C GLN A 164 -11.30 36.91 -10.90
N GLU A 165 -10.76 37.98 -11.50
CA GLU A 165 -11.24 39.36 -11.47
C GLU A 165 -11.87 39.78 -12.81
N ARG A 166 -12.60 38.88 -13.48
CA ARG A 166 -13.22 39.09 -14.82
C ARG A 166 -13.99 40.41 -14.93
N GLU A 167 -14.73 40.78 -13.88
CA GLU A 167 -15.54 42.00 -13.84
C GLU A 167 -14.67 43.26 -13.95
N LYS A 168 -13.54 43.30 -13.23
CA LYS A 168 -12.61 44.43 -13.23
C LYS A 168 -11.92 44.59 -14.59
N PHE A 169 -11.53 43.48 -15.23
CA PHE A 169 -11.04 43.51 -16.61
C PHE A 169 -12.09 44.05 -17.58
N ILE A 170 -13.36 43.61 -17.45
CA ILE A 170 -14.47 44.12 -18.27
C ILE A 170 -14.70 45.62 -18.04
N GLN A 171 -14.66 46.09 -16.79
CA GLN A 171 -14.81 47.52 -16.46
C GLN A 171 -13.68 48.37 -17.08
N GLU A 172 -12.44 47.89 -17.03
CA GLU A 172 -11.29 48.61 -17.62
C GLU A 172 -11.38 48.67 -19.16
N VAL A 173 -11.78 47.56 -19.81
CA VAL A 173 -12.06 47.52 -21.26
C VAL A 173 -13.21 48.47 -21.63
N GLN A 174 -14.29 48.49 -20.85
CA GLN A 174 -15.42 49.41 -21.06
C GLN A 174 -15.00 50.88 -20.90
N SER A 175 -14.25 51.19 -19.85
CA SER A 175 -13.71 52.53 -19.58
C SER A 175 -12.84 53.02 -20.74
N ARG A 176 -11.92 52.17 -21.21
CA ARG A 176 -11.00 52.48 -22.31
C ARG A 176 -11.71 52.71 -23.65
N LEU A 177 -12.76 51.94 -23.93
CA LEU A 177 -13.52 52.00 -25.18
C LEU A 177 -14.59 53.10 -25.20
N LYS A 178 -15.00 53.62 -24.04
CA LYS A 178 -16.12 54.57 -23.94
C LYS A 178 -15.90 55.79 -24.84
N THR A 179 -14.80 56.52 -24.66
CA THR A 179 -14.46 57.71 -25.46
C THR A 179 -14.33 57.37 -26.95
N ASP A 180 -13.57 56.33 -27.27
CA ASP A 180 -13.27 55.87 -28.63
C ASP A 180 -14.52 55.47 -29.44
N LEU A 181 -15.62 55.10 -28.77
CA LEU A 181 -16.93 54.78 -29.35
C LEU A 181 -17.88 55.99 -29.36
N GLU A 182 -17.91 56.79 -28.29
CA GLU A 182 -18.74 57.99 -28.18
C GLU A 182 -18.38 59.03 -29.27
N GLU A 183 -17.09 59.19 -29.60
CA GLU A 183 -16.62 60.03 -30.73
C GLU A 183 -17.16 59.60 -32.10
N ASN A 184 -17.53 58.32 -32.24
CA ASN A 184 -18.11 57.76 -33.47
C ASN A 184 -19.65 57.72 -33.42
N GLY A 185 -20.29 58.32 -32.42
CA GLY A 185 -21.74 58.24 -32.20
C GLY A 185 -22.24 56.86 -31.74
N LEU A 186 -21.34 55.99 -31.29
CA LEU A 186 -21.64 54.63 -30.80
C LEU A 186 -21.66 54.59 -29.27
N MET A 187 -22.41 53.65 -28.72
CA MET A 187 -22.51 53.39 -27.29
C MET A 187 -22.26 51.91 -27.01
N LEU A 188 -21.33 51.63 -26.09
CA LEU A 188 -21.14 50.30 -25.53
C LEU A 188 -22.19 50.04 -24.45
N GLU A 189 -23.03 49.02 -24.65
CA GLU A 189 -24.08 48.64 -23.71
C GLU A 189 -23.58 47.60 -22.69
N SER A 190 -22.83 46.61 -23.15
CA SER A 190 -22.12 45.67 -22.27
C SER A 190 -21.01 44.92 -23.03
N VAL A 191 -20.13 44.27 -22.28
CA VAL A 191 -19.11 43.34 -22.81
C VAL A 191 -19.29 42.01 -22.07
N SER A 192 -19.28 40.90 -22.80
CA SER A 192 -19.37 39.55 -22.24
C SER A 192 -18.21 38.70 -22.73
N ILE A 193 -17.52 38.01 -21.82
CA ILE A 193 -16.42 37.10 -22.15
C ILE A 193 -16.98 35.68 -22.16
N LEU A 194 -17.13 35.11 -23.35
CA LEU A 194 -17.68 33.77 -23.55
C LEU A 194 -16.66 32.68 -23.17
N THR A 195 -15.41 32.83 -23.61
CA THR A 195 -14.31 31.92 -23.24
C THR A 195 -13.05 32.69 -22.90
N LEU A 196 -12.35 32.23 -21.88
CA LEU A 196 -11.01 32.67 -21.50
C LEU A 196 -10.22 31.44 -21.06
N LYS A 197 -9.08 31.16 -21.68
CA LYS A 197 -8.22 30.02 -21.37
C LYS A 197 -6.75 30.36 -21.65
N ALA A 198 -5.82 29.64 -21.03
CA ALA A 198 -4.42 29.67 -21.45
C ALA A 198 -4.31 29.16 -22.90
N ALA A 199 -3.59 29.88 -23.75
CA ALA A 199 -3.30 29.43 -25.10
C ALA A 199 -2.30 28.26 -25.09
N ARG A 200 -2.34 27.41 -26.11
CA ARG A 200 -1.49 26.21 -26.17
C ARG A 200 -0.03 26.61 -26.43
N GLN A 201 0.91 26.09 -25.63
CA GLN A 201 2.34 26.41 -25.71
C GLN A 201 3.00 26.09 -27.08
N GLY A 202 2.41 25.24 -27.92
CA GLY A 202 2.92 24.91 -29.25
C GLY A 202 2.51 25.88 -30.38
N SER A 203 1.61 26.84 -30.12
CA SER A 203 1.08 27.76 -31.15
C SER A 203 1.95 29.01 -31.38
N PHE A 204 3.02 29.19 -30.59
CA PHE A 204 3.87 30.37 -30.59
C PHE A 204 5.31 29.97 -30.93
N GLY A 205 5.84 30.49 -32.04
CA GLY A 205 7.20 30.22 -32.46
C GLY A 205 8.23 30.85 -31.51
N THR A 206 9.35 30.16 -31.31
CA THR A 206 10.54 30.72 -30.62
C THR A 206 11.40 31.60 -31.52
N ASP A 207 10.93 31.86 -32.74
CA ASP A 207 11.68 32.52 -33.81
C ASP A 207 11.82 34.05 -33.61
N ASP A 208 11.05 34.60 -32.67
CA ASP A 208 11.13 35.99 -32.22
C ASP A 208 11.53 36.10 -30.74
N ILE A 209 12.17 37.22 -30.39
CA ILE A 209 12.70 37.53 -29.06
C ILE A 209 11.59 37.48 -28.00
N PHE A 210 10.39 37.98 -28.30
CA PHE A 210 9.26 37.93 -27.36
C PHE A 210 8.78 36.50 -27.13
N GLY A 211 8.65 35.69 -28.19
CA GLY A 211 8.33 34.26 -28.09
C GLY A 211 9.36 33.49 -27.28
N ALA A 212 10.65 33.75 -27.49
CA ALA A 212 11.74 33.14 -26.72
C ALA A 212 11.73 33.54 -25.23
N GLN A 213 11.38 34.79 -24.90
CA GLN A 213 11.22 35.24 -23.51
C GLN A 213 10.02 34.57 -22.81
N VAL A 214 8.87 34.49 -23.49
CA VAL A 214 7.68 33.76 -23.01
C VAL A 214 8.00 32.27 -22.78
N ALA A 215 8.65 31.62 -23.76
CA ALA A 215 9.05 30.22 -23.64
C ALA A 215 10.01 30.00 -22.45
N ARG A 216 10.98 30.91 -22.25
CA ARG A 216 11.90 30.86 -21.10
C ARG A 216 11.18 31.06 -19.76
N ALA A 217 10.28 32.02 -19.65
CA ALA A 217 9.53 32.28 -18.42
C ALA A 217 8.65 31.07 -18.06
N ASN A 218 7.92 30.52 -19.03
CA ASN A 218 7.13 29.30 -18.87
C ASN A 218 8.00 28.10 -18.46
N ALA A 219 9.16 27.91 -19.11
CA ALA A 219 10.10 26.85 -18.74
C ALA A 219 10.63 27.01 -17.31
N GLN A 220 10.92 28.24 -16.86
CA GLN A 220 11.34 28.52 -15.49
C GLN A 220 10.24 28.19 -14.46
N VAL A 221 9.00 28.61 -14.70
CA VAL A 221 7.85 28.29 -13.84
C VAL A 221 7.63 26.78 -13.76
N ILE A 222 7.68 26.06 -14.90
CA ILE A 222 7.54 24.61 -14.95
C ILE A 222 8.69 23.91 -14.20
N GLN A 223 9.94 24.33 -14.40
CA GLN A 223 11.09 23.74 -13.71
C GLN A 223 11.04 24.00 -12.20
N GLN A 224 10.57 25.17 -11.75
CA GLN A 224 10.34 25.45 -10.35
C GLN A 224 9.24 24.55 -9.77
N ALA A 225 8.08 24.44 -10.43
CA ALA A 225 6.98 23.59 -9.98
C ALA A 225 7.37 22.10 -9.93
N LEU A 226 8.16 21.61 -10.90
CA LEU A 226 8.70 20.25 -10.90
C LEU A 226 9.70 20.03 -9.75
N ARG A 227 10.54 21.03 -9.45
CA ARG A 227 11.46 20.96 -8.31
C ARG A 227 10.72 20.94 -6.98
N GLU A 228 9.76 21.85 -6.78
CA GLU A 228 8.94 21.91 -5.57
C GLU A 228 8.16 20.60 -5.37
N ARG A 229 7.59 20.04 -6.44
CA ARG A 229 6.96 18.72 -6.42
C ARG A 229 7.93 17.62 -5.98
N ASN A 230 9.11 17.53 -6.59
CA ASN A 230 10.13 16.54 -6.24
C ASN A 230 10.61 16.69 -4.79
N ASP A 231 10.77 17.93 -4.30
CA ASP A 231 11.17 18.22 -2.92
C ASP A 231 10.05 17.84 -1.91
N ILE A 232 8.77 17.97 -2.30
CA ILE A 232 7.62 17.48 -1.52
C ILE A 232 7.58 15.94 -1.51
N GLU A 233 7.69 15.29 -2.67
CA GLU A 233 7.68 13.82 -2.80
C GLU A 233 8.80 13.18 -1.96
N ARG A 234 10.04 13.71 -2.03
CA ARG A 234 11.16 13.25 -1.20
C ARG A 234 10.95 13.47 0.30
N LYS A 235 10.38 14.60 0.71
CA LYS A 235 10.07 14.86 2.14
C LYS A 235 9.02 13.87 2.65
N ALA A 236 7.96 13.64 1.87
CA ALA A 236 6.94 12.65 2.21
C ALA A 236 7.52 11.23 2.30
N GLU A 237 8.40 10.84 1.36
CA GLU A 237 9.07 9.54 1.40
C GLU A 237 9.94 9.39 2.67
N ILE A 238 10.74 10.39 3.03
CA ILE A 238 11.54 10.39 4.26
C ILE A 238 10.64 10.29 5.50
N GLU A 239 9.54 11.05 5.56
CA GLU A 239 8.61 11.01 6.69
C GLU A 239 7.93 9.64 6.83
N ILE A 240 7.49 9.05 5.71
CA ILE A 240 6.93 7.68 5.66
C ILE A 240 7.96 6.66 6.14
N GLN A 241 9.21 6.73 5.68
CA GLN A 241 10.26 5.79 6.10
C GLN A 241 10.62 5.95 7.59
N GLN A 242 10.67 7.18 8.11
CA GLN A 242 10.87 7.43 9.54
C GLN A 242 9.71 6.85 10.38
N ARG A 243 8.45 7.03 9.92
CA ARG A 243 7.25 6.53 10.59
C ARG A 243 7.13 5.00 10.55
N ASN A 244 7.50 4.38 9.43
CA ASN A 244 7.58 2.93 9.29
C ASN A 244 8.68 2.36 10.21
N THR A 245 9.83 3.04 10.30
CA THR A 245 10.93 2.66 11.18
C THR A 245 10.55 2.78 12.66
N SER A 246 9.87 3.85 13.08
CA SER A 246 9.43 4.00 14.47
C SER A 246 8.34 2.99 14.84
N SER A 247 7.36 2.77 13.95
CA SER A 247 6.32 1.75 14.14
C SER A 247 6.92 0.33 14.23
N SER A 248 7.94 0.04 13.41
CA SER A 248 8.65 -1.25 13.46
C SER A 248 9.44 -1.43 14.76
N LYS A 249 10.09 -0.37 15.27
CA LYS A 249 10.75 -0.38 16.58
C LYS A 249 9.76 -0.62 17.72
N GLN A 250 8.65 0.13 17.75
CA GLN A 250 7.60 -0.04 18.76
C GLN A 250 7.01 -1.45 18.74
N ARG A 251 6.78 -2.02 17.56
CA ARG A 251 6.31 -3.41 17.43
C ARG A 251 7.33 -4.40 18.00
N LEU A 252 8.62 -4.28 17.66
CA LEU A 252 9.68 -5.14 18.21
C LEU A 252 9.84 -5.00 19.73
N GLU A 253 9.57 -3.82 20.27
CA GLU A 253 9.59 -3.54 21.71
C GLU A 253 8.39 -4.20 22.42
N LEU A 254 7.19 -4.08 21.87
CA LEU A 254 5.98 -4.79 22.33
C LEU A 254 6.12 -6.32 22.21
N ASP A 255 6.66 -6.83 21.10
CA ASP A 255 6.92 -8.27 20.90
C ASP A 255 7.91 -8.79 21.98
N ARG A 256 8.92 -7.98 22.35
CA ARG A 256 9.87 -8.29 23.43
C ARG A 256 9.22 -8.24 24.82
N GLU A 257 8.41 -7.23 25.10
CA GLU A 257 7.67 -7.12 26.37
C GLU A 257 6.70 -8.30 26.55
N LEU A 258 5.97 -8.66 25.49
CA LEU A 258 5.08 -9.81 25.48
C LEU A 258 5.85 -11.11 25.75
N ALA A 259 6.99 -11.32 25.09
CA ALA A 259 7.83 -12.50 25.30
C ALA A 259 8.35 -12.59 26.75
N LEU A 260 8.78 -11.46 27.33
CA LEU A 260 9.19 -11.39 28.74
C LEU A 260 8.03 -11.68 29.69
N ALA A 261 6.85 -11.08 29.47
CA ALA A 261 5.66 -11.28 30.27
C ALA A 261 5.16 -12.74 30.22
N THR A 262 5.16 -13.37 29.04
CA THR A 262 4.83 -14.80 28.92
C THR A 262 5.85 -15.69 29.61
N ALA A 263 7.15 -15.38 29.53
CA ALA A 263 8.18 -16.14 30.22
C ALA A 263 8.09 -16.00 31.75
N THR A 264 7.75 -14.82 32.28
CA THR A 264 7.50 -14.64 33.72
C THR A 264 6.24 -15.37 34.16
N GLN A 265 5.15 -15.27 33.40
CA GLN A 265 3.89 -15.97 33.70
C GLN A 265 4.07 -17.50 33.69
N GLU A 266 4.77 -18.06 32.69
CA GLU A 266 5.10 -19.48 32.65
C GLU A 266 5.94 -19.90 33.85
N ARG A 267 6.95 -19.10 34.23
CA ARG A 267 7.78 -19.39 35.40
C ARG A 267 6.95 -19.41 36.67
N GLU A 268 6.07 -18.42 36.87
CA GLU A 268 5.18 -18.33 38.04
C GLU A 268 4.22 -19.51 38.10
N VAL A 269 3.54 -19.84 36.99
CA VAL A 269 2.65 -21.02 36.89
C VAL A 269 3.41 -22.30 37.19
N ARG A 270 4.62 -22.51 36.64
CA ARG A 270 5.44 -23.69 36.95
C ARG A 270 5.86 -23.74 38.42
N THR A 271 6.23 -22.62 39.04
CA THR A 271 6.56 -22.58 40.47
C THR A 271 5.36 -22.86 41.37
N LEU A 272 4.18 -22.35 41.03
CA LEU A 272 2.94 -22.63 41.75
C LEU A 272 2.53 -24.10 41.60
N GLN A 273 2.56 -24.66 40.38
CA GLN A 273 2.29 -26.07 40.14
C GLN A 273 3.28 -27.00 40.88
N ALA A 274 4.56 -26.64 40.93
CA ALA A 274 5.56 -27.39 41.69
C ALA A 274 5.32 -27.31 43.21
N ALA A 275 4.91 -26.15 43.74
CA ALA A 275 4.60 -25.98 45.15
C ALA A 275 3.30 -26.71 45.57
N GLU A 276 2.23 -26.60 44.77
CA GLU A 276 0.98 -27.34 44.96
C GLU A 276 1.23 -28.86 44.90
N LYS A 277 2.00 -29.32 43.91
CA LYS A 277 2.39 -30.74 43.83
C LYS A 277 3.20 -31.18 45.05
N ALA A 278 4.19 -30.42 45.48
CA ALA A 278 4.97 -30.74 46.68
C ALA A 278 4.09 -30.80 47.95
N SER A 279 3.09 -29.91 48.07
CA SER A 279 2.12 -29.96 49.19
C SER A 279 1.18 -31.17 49.10
N ALA A 280 0.76 -31.56 47.89
CA ALA A 280 -0.04 -32.75 47.67
C ALA A 280 0.75 -34.03 47.98
N ASP A 281 1.98 -34.15 47.45
CA ASP A 281 2.89 -35.27 47.70
C ASP A 281 3.21 -35.39 49.20
N GLN A 282 3.41 -34.27 49.91
CA GLN A 282 3.60 -34.26 51.37
C GLN A 282 2.35 -34.75 52.12
N LYS A 283 1.13 -34.33 51.73
CA LYS A 283 -0.11 -34.82 52.36
C LYS A 283 -0.33 -36.32 52.12
N VAL A 284 -0.03 -36.81 50.92
CA VAL A 284 -0.08 -38.25 50.60
C VAL A 284 0.89 -39.01 51.50
N PHE A 285 2.13 -38.54 51.62
CA PHE A 285 3.15 -39.14 52.49
C PHE A 285 2.76 -39.12 53.99
N GLU A 286 2.14 -38.05 54.48
CA GLU A 286 1.62 -37.98 55.85
C GLU A 286 0.47 -38.98 56.12
N GLU A 287 -0.42 -39.20 55.15
CA GLU A 287 -1.48 -40.22 55.26
C GLU A 287 -0.93 -41.65 55.13
N GLU A 288 0.06 -41.89 54.26
CA GLU A 288 0.77 -43.17 54.18
C GLU A 288 1.48 -43.50 55.51
N GLN A 289 2.15 -42.52 56.13
CA GLN A 289 2.76 -42.71 57.45
C GLN A 289 1.74 -43.07 58.53
N LYS A 290 0.57 -42.41 58.57
CA LYS A 290 -0.51 -42.76 59.51
C LYS A 290 -1.02 -44.18 59.27
N SER A 291 -1.21 -44.56 58.00
CA SER A 291 -1.66 -45.89 57.60
C SER A 291 -0.65 -46.99 57.99
N GLU A 292 0.64 -46.79 57.73
CA GLU A 292 1.70 -47.71 58.15
C GLU A 292 1.83 -47.80 59.67
N MET A 293 1.74 -46.69 60.41
CA MET A 293 1.71 -46.71 61.88
C MET A 293 0.49 -47.47 62.42
N ALA A 294 -0.68 -47.34 61.76
CA ALA A 294 -1.88 -48.11 62.10
C ALA A 294 -1.71 -49.61 61.80
N ARG A 295 -1.04 -49.98 60.69
CA ARG A 295 -0.73 -51.39 60.40
C ARG A 295 0.25 -51.98 61.42
N VAL A 296 1.37 -51.32 61.69
CA VAL A 296 2.40 -51.78 62.63
C VAL A 296 1.85 -51.90 64.06
N SER A 297 1.01 -50.97 64.51
CA SER A 297 0.36 -51.07 65.83
C SER A 297 -0.64 -52.22 65.90
N LYS A 298 -1.41 -52.48 64.83
CA LYS A 298 -2.29 -53.64 64.73
C LYS A 298 -1.52 -54.97 64.71
N GLU A 299 -0.44 -55.06 63.93
CA GLU A 299 0.45 -56.24 63.87
C GLU A 299 1.07 -56.53 65.25
N ARG A 300 1.56 -55.51 65.95
CA ARG A 300 2.07 -55.64 67.32
C ARG A 300 0.99 -56.11 68.30
N ALA A 301 -0.24 -55.61 68.19
CA ALA A 301 -1.35 -56.04 69.04
C ALA A 301 -1.71 -57.52 68.82
N VAL A 302 -1.71 -57.99 67.57
CA VAL A 302 -1.93 -59.41 67.25
C VAL A 302 -0.79 -60.27 67.81
N ALA A 303 0.47 -59.88 67.60
CA ALA A 303 1.63 -60.62 68.10
C ALA A 303 1.67 -60.71 69.64
N LEU A 304 1.26 -59.64 70.35
CA LEU A 304 1.12 -59.66 71.81
C LEU A 304 0.01 -60.62 72.27
N ALA A 305 -1.17 -60.59 71.62
CA ALA A 305 -2.27 -61.50 71.95
C ALA A 305 -1.93 -62.98 71.67
N GLU A 306 -1.16 -63.27 70.61
CA GLU A 306 -0.63 -64.61 70.37
C GLU A 306 0.38 -65.05 71.43
N LEU A 307 1.25 -64.13 71.88
CA LEU A 307 2.21 -64.41 72.97
C LEU A 307 1.48 -64.72 74.29
N GLU A 308 0.49 -63.91 74.68
CA GLU A 308 -0.33 -64.10 75.87
C GLU A 308 -1.05 -65.46 75.84
N LYS A 309 -1.72 -65.78 74.73
CA LYS A 309 -2.36 -67.09 74.52
C LYS A 309 -1.37 -68.26 74.62
N THR A 310 -0.15 -68.08 74.13
CA THR A 310 0.90 -69.12 74.19
C THR A 310 1.39 -69.32 75.63
N GLN A 311 1.50 -68.23 76.42
CA GLN A 311 1.84 -68.31 77.85
C GLN A 311 0.72 -68.97 78.67
N GLU A 312 -0.55 -68.65 78.42
CA GLU A 312 -1.68 -69.32 79.09
C GLU A 312 -1.69 -70.83 78.85
N LEU A 313 -1.44 -71.27 77.61
CA LEU A 313 -1.34 -72.69 77.28
C LEU A 313 -0.16 -73.38 77.99
N ALA A 314 1.00 -72.71 78.11
CA ALA A 314 2.14 -73.24 78.86
C ALA A 314 1.82 -73.40 80.36
N ILE A 315 1.17 -72.40 80.97
CA ILE A 315 0.74 -72.44 82.39
C ILE A 315 -0.28 -73.56 82.64
N GLN A 316 -1.21 -73.79 81.70
CA GLN A 316 -2.18 -74.89 81.77
C GLN A 316 -1.49 -76.26 81.73
N GLU A 317 -0.49 -76.43 80.87
CA GLU A 317 0.22 -77.70 80.74
C GLU A 317 1.14 -77.97 81.95
N GLU A 318 1.76 -76.93 82.52
CA GLU A 318 2.52 -77.06 83.78
C GLU A 318 1.61 -77.48 84.95
N ARG A 319 0.40 -76.89 85.07
CA ARG A 319 -0.59 -77.30 86.09
C ARG A 319 -0.98 -78.77 85.97
N LYS A 320 -1.23 -79.28 84.75
CA LYS A 320 -1.51 -80.71 84.54
C LYS A 320 -0.33 -81.59 84.97
N GLN A 321 0.91 -81.19 84.67
CA GLN A 321 2.09 -81.95 85.08
C GLN A 321 2.22 -82.00 86.61
N GLN A 322 1.92 -80.90 87.31
CA GLN A 322 1.88 -80.88 88.77
C GLN A 322 0.79 -81.81 89.34
N GLU A 323 -0.42 -81.81 88.78
CA GLU A 323 -1.50 -82.73 89.19
C GLU A 323 -1.08 -84.20 89.01
N ILE A 324 -0.51 -84.57 87.85
CA ILE A 324 -0.02 -85.94 87.59
C ILE A 324 1.07 -86.32 88.61
N MET A 325 2.05 -85.44 88.87
CA MET A 325 3.13 -85.70 89.82
C MET A 325 2.62 -85.91 91.25
N THR A 326 1.62 -85.14 91.69
CA THR A 326 1.00 -85.35 93.02
C THR A 326 0.23 -86.66 93.12
N ALA A 327 -0.46 -87.08 92.05
CA ALA A 327 -1.15 -88.36 91.99
C ALA A 327 -0.18 -89.56 92.02
N GLU A 328 0.97 -89.47 91.33
CA GLU A 328 2.01 -90.51 91.40
C GLU A 328 2.66 -90.62 92.78
N LEU A 329 2.90 -89.49 93.46
CA LEU A 329 3.47 -89.46 94.79
C LEU A 329 2.57 -90.17 95.81
N ALA A 330 1.27 -89.85 95.80
CA ALA A 330 0.27 -90.50 96.64
C ALA A 330 0.19 -92.02 96.38
N ARG A 331 0.31 -92.43 95.10
CA ARG A 331 0.30 -93.84 94.70
C ARG A 331 1.54 -94.60 95.20
N ARG A 332 2.72 -93.97 95.24
CA ARG A 332 3.94 -94.57 95.82
C ARG A 332 3.83 -94.75 97.32
N GLN A 333 3.37 -93.72 98.06
CA GLN A 333 3.21 -93.78 99.51
C GLN A 333 2.27 -94.91 99.96
N ALA A 334 1.20 -95.17 99.20
CA ALA A 334 0.28 -96.27 99.47
C ALA A 334 0.92 -97.68 99.32
N ILE A 335 1.94 -97.82 98.45
CA ILE A 335 2.65 -99.09 98.24
C ILE A 335 3.67 -99.32 99.36
N GLU A 336 4.47 -98.32 99.74
CA GLU A 336 5.45 -98.41 100.84
C GLU A 336 4.81 -98.82 102.17
N LEU A 337 3.66 -98.22 102.52
CA LEU A 337 2.92 -98.56 103.74
C LEU A 337 2.44 -100.03 103.77
N ALA A 338 2.09 -100.60 102.61
CA ALA A 338 1.67 -101.99 102.50
C ALA A 338 2.85 -102.98 102.64
N GLU A 339 4.04 -102.62 102.16
CA GLU A 339 5.24 -103.46 102.32
C GLU A 339 5.76 -103.46 103.75
N GLN A 340 5.76 -102.31 104.44
CA GLN A 340 6.19 -102.21 105.84
C GLN A 340 5.36 -103.09 106.79
N GLN A 341 4.03 -103.14 106.61
CA GLN A 341 3.17 -104.03 107.41
C GLN A 341 3.46 -105.51 107.18
N ARG A 342 3.91 -105.89 105.97
CA ARG A 342 4.21 -107.27 105.61
C ARG A 342 5.54 -107.77 106.22
N GLN A 343 6.52 -106.87 106.37
CA GLN A 343 7.81 -107.21 106.99
C GLN A 343 7.72 -107.49 108.50
N ILE A 344 6.85 -106.77 109.23
CA ILE A 344 6.70 -106.93 110.69
C ILE A 344 6.20 -108.34 111.06
N GLN A 345 5.31 -108.93 110.26
CA GLN A 345 4.82 -110.30 110.51
C GLN A 345 5.90 -111.38 110.33
N VAL A 346 6.78 -111.25 109.32
CA VAL A 346 7.80 -112.27 109.02
C VAL A 346 8.88 -112.34 110.10
N LEU A 347 9.24 -111.20 110.70
CA LEU A 347 10.30 -111.12 111.72
C LEU A 347 9.93 -111.80 113.06
N VAL A 348 8.64 -111.85 113.41
CA VAL A 348 8.17 -112.54 114.64
C VAL A 348 8.28 -114.07 114.49
N GLU A 349 8.06 -114.60 113.29
CA GLU A 349 8.18 -116.04 113.01
C GLU A 349 9.64 -116.52 113.01
N GLN A 350 10.58 -115.68 112.56
CA GLN A 350 12.01 -116.04 112.48
C GLN A 350 12.68 -116.21 113.85
N GLN A 351 12.34 -115.38 114.85
CA GLN A 351 12.92 -115.49 116.21
C GLN A 351 12.69 -116.85 116.88
N LYS A 352 11.78 -117.67 116.36
CA LYS A 352 11.38 -118.96 116.93
C LYS A 352 12.05 -120.18 116.30
N ARG A 353 12.91 -120.02 115.26
CA ARG A 353 13.52 -121.14 114.52
C ARG A 353 15.04 -121.28 114.66
N GLU A 354 15.79 -120.20 114.81
CA GLU A 354 17.26 -120.24 114.78
C GLU A 354 17.94 -120.46 116.15
N SER A 355 17.17 -120.72 117.21
CA SER A 355 17.70 -121.19 118.51
C SER A 355 18.30 -122.61 118.48
N SER A 356 18.44 -123.22 117.30
CA SER A 356 18.73 -124.65 117.13
C SER A 356 19.93 -124.99 116.23
N GLU A 357 20.55 -124.05 115.52
CA GLU A 357 21.72 -124.34 114.64
C GLU A 357 22.96 -123.54 115.07
N LYS A 358 23.28 -123.64 116.36
CA LYS A 358 24.46 -123.03 116.99
C LYS A 358 25.73 -123.87 116.80
N ASP A 359 25.76 -124.77 115.81
CA ASP A 359 26.82 -125.75 115.60
C ASP A 359 27.40 -125.71 114.17
N ARG A 360 28.73 -125.72 114.10
CA ARG A 360 29.59 -125.88 112.90
C ARG A 360 29.78 -124.68 111.97
N LEU A 361 30.55 -123.72 112.50
CA LEU A 361 31.61 -122.98 111.81
C LEU A 361 32.27 -123.75 110.64
N LEU A 362 32.48 -123.09 109.49
CA LEU A 362 33.74 -123.10 108.71
C LEU A 362 33.68 -122.13 107.49
N VAL A 363 34.81 -121.49 107.17
CA VAL A 363 35.19 -120.89 105.85
C VAL A 363 34.28 -119.76 105.32
N SER A 364 34.63 -118.48 105.14
CA SER A 364 35.82 -117.59 105.17
C SER A 364 35.77 -116.68 103.92
N ALA A 365 36.53 -115.58 103.91
CA ALA A 365 36.72 -114.62 102.79
C ALA A 365 35.48 -113.75 102.48
N GLN A 366 35.37 -112.50 102.96
CA GLN A 366 36.18 -111.32 102.58
C GLN A 366 36.40 -111.16 101.07
N ARG A 367 36.16 -109.93 100.58
CA ARG A 367 37.23 -109.22 99.86
C ARG A 367 37.13 -107.69 100.00
N GLU A 368 38.26 -107.09 100.33
CA GLU A 368 38.52 -105.64 100.36
C GLU A 368 39.19 -105.14 99.05
N GLU A 369 39.40 -103.82 99.00
CA GLU A 369 40.09 -103.00 97.98
C GLU A 369 41.58 -103.34 97.74
N ALA A 370 42.23 -102.70 96.73
CA ALA A 370 43.48 -101.90 96.90
C ALA A 370 44.23 -101.45 95.58
N ASN A 371 45.11 -100.42 95.74
CA ASN A 371 46.39 -100.07 95.02
C ASN A 371 46.42 -98.93 93.94
N GLN A 372 47.46 -98.07 93.74
CA GLN A 372 48.95 -97.93 94.06
C GLN A 372 49.97 -98.53 93.05
N ALA A 373 51.19 -98.00 92.74
CA ALA A 373 51.93 -96.72 93.04
C ALA A 373 53.20 -96.51 92.11
N VAL A 374 54.15 -95.57 92.41
CA VAL A 374 55.37 -95.16 91.61
C VAL A 374 56.69 -95.21 92.46
N LYS A 375 57.91 -95.40 91.87
CA LYS A 375 59.25 -95.09 92.51
C LYS A 375 60.53 -95.01 91.59
N THR A 376 61.77 -94.95 92.16
CA THR A 376 62.87 -93.99 91.81
C THR A 376 64.38 -94.44 92.03
N VAL A 377 65.39 -93.63 91.60
CA VAL A 377 66.84 -93.32 92.05
C VAL A 377 68.16 -94.03 91.59
N GLU A 378 69.25 -93.21 91.50
CA GLU A 378 70.75 -93.38 91.76
C GLU A 378 71.76 -93.76 90.61
N ALA A 379 73.11 -93.49 90.61
CA ALA A 379 74.12 -92.98 91.60
C ALA A 379 75.32 -92.08 91.04
N THR A 380 76.63 -92.40 91.26
CA THR A 380 77.85 -91.49 91.29
C THR A 380 79.16 -91.92 90.53
N GLY A 381 80.15 -91.00 90.35
CA GLY A 381 81.57 -91.28 89.97
C GLY A 381 82.56 -90.07 90.12
N GLN A 382 83.88 -90.27 90.31
CA GLN A 382 84.84 -89.24 90.83
C GLN A 382 86.15 -88.99 90.02
N ALA A 383 86.80 -87.86 90.35
CA ALA A 383 88.25 -87.55 90.32
C ALA A 383 89.00 -87.25 89.00
N GLN A 384 89.48 -86.00 88.83
CA GLN A 384 90.88 -85.60 89.13
C GLN A 384 91.11 -84.09 88.90
N ARG A 385 92.05 -83.50 89.66
CA ARG A 385 92.60 -82.15 89.45
C ARG A 385 94.13 -82.18 89.58
N ASP A 386 94.72 -81.18 88.93
CA ASP A 386 96.04 -80.58 89.17
C ASP A 386 97.33 -81.22 88.61
N ALA A 387 98.20 -80.28 88.21
CA ALA A 387 99.65 -80.37 87.95
C ALA A 387 100.15 -80.85 86.56
N LYS A 388 101.16 -80.24 85.91
CA LYS A 388 101.81 -78.90 86.07
C LYS A 388 102.81 -78.61 84.92
N ILE A 389 102.86 -77.35 84.44
CA ILE A 389 104.04 -76.66 83.82
C ILE A 389 104.52 -77.02 82.38
N ARG A 390 104.37 -76.03 81.46
CA ARG A 390 105.39 -75.31 80.62
C ARG A 390 106.42 -76.12 79.76
N VAL A 391 106.93 -75.64 78.61
CA VAL A 391 106.79 -74.40 77.77
C VAL A 391 107.45 -74.65 76.38
N ILE A 392 107.38 -73.65 75.48
CA ILE A 392 108.15 -73.42 74.23
C ILE A 392 107.38 -73.68 72.91
N GLU A 393 107.00 -72.55 72.31
CA GLU A 393 107.11 -72.19 70.88
C GLU A 393 106.99 -73.29 69.80
N ALA A 394 105.83 -73.34 69.14
CA ALA A 394 105.69 -73.09 67.70
C ALA A 394 104.20 -72.96 67.33
N GLU A 395 103.91 -72.62 66.06
CA GLU A 395 102.58 -72.72 65.41
C GLU A 395 101.44 -71.82 65.93
N ARG A 396 101.79 -70.69 66.55
CA ARG A 396 101.14 -69.45 66.11
C ARG A 396 101.72 -69.06 64.75
N GLU A 397 100.96 -69.25 63.67
CA GLU A 397 101.00 -68.43 62.42
C GLU A 397 99.90 -68.82 61.42
N ALA A 398 99.57 -70.12 61.26
CA ALA A 398 98.99 -70.62 60.00
C ALA A 398 97.47 -70.44 59.74
N GLN A 399 96.61 -70.21 60.74
CA GLN A 399 95.13 -70.35 60.56
C GLN A 399 94.30 -69.09 60.79
N LYS A 400 94.89 -67.88 60.64
CA LYS A 400 94.19 -66.61 60.83
C LYS A 400 93.96 -65.78 59.54
N LYS A 401 93.75 -66.45 58.40
CA LYS A 401 93.60 -65.79 57.08
C LYS A 401 92.35 -66.13 56.24
N VAL A 402 91.45 -67.01 56.70
CA VAL A 402 90.33 -67.51 55.84
C VAL A 402 88.95 -66.93 56.18
N ILE A 403 88.81 -66.13 57.24
CA ILE A 403 87.48 -65.69 57.76
C ILE A 403 87.31 -64.15 57.79
N GLU A 404 88.21 -63.37 57.18
CA GLU A 404 88.01 -61.91 57.00
C GLU A 404 87.73 -61.47 55.55
N GLU A 405 87.97 -62.33 54.56
CA GLU A 405 87.84 -61.96 53.13
C GLU A 405 86.40 -62.11 52.59
N LYS A 406 85.53 -62.85 53.28
CA LYS A 406 84.17 -63.16 52.81
C LYS A 406 83.15 -62.01 52.98
N ASN A 407 83.36 -61.11 53.95
CA ASN A 407 82.40 -60.06 54.29
C ASN A 407 82.62 -58.72 53.55
N ARG A 408 83.68 -58.61 52.73
CA ARG A 408 84.06 -57.32 52.10
C ARG A 408 83.55 -57.13 50.67
N ILE A 409 83.06 -58.19 50.03
CA ILE A 409 82.67 -58.18 48.61
C ILE A 409 81.17 -57.88 48.40
N GLU A 410 80.29 -58.24 49.35
CA GLU A 410 78.84 -58.02 49.21
C GLU A 410 78.40 -56.54 49.36
N LEU A 411 79.11 -55.73 50.18
CA LEU A 411 78.63 -54.38 50.51
C LEU A 411 78.91 -53.33 49.41
N ASP A 412 80.02 -53.47 48.68
CA ASP A 412 80.40 -52.51 47.63
C ASP A 412 79.70 -52.78 46.29
N ALA A 413 79.32 -54.04 46.01
CA ALA A 413 78.53 -54.39 44.84
C ALA A 413 77.13 -53.74 44.89
N LEU A 414 76.47 -53.79 46.06
CA LEU A 414 75.10 -53.32 46.23
C LEU A 414 74.96 -51.78 46.17
N ARG A 415 76.00 -51.04 46.56
CA ARG A 415 76.02 -49.57 46.44
C ARG A 415 76.19 -49.12 45.00
N LYS A 416 77.16 -49.67 44.27
CA LYS A 416 77.36 -49.34 42.84
C LYS A 416 76.14 -49.69 41.98
N GLN A 417 75.45 -50.79 42.27
CA GLN A 417 74.23 -51.15 41.55
C GLN A 417 73.09 -50.13 41.79
N ARG A 418 72.85 -49.72 43.05
CA ARG A 418 71.81 -48.74 43.36
C ARG A 418 72.12 -47.33 42.83
N GLU A 419 73.38 -46.90 42.85
CA GLU A 419 73.78 -45.61 42.28
C GLU A 419 73.64 -45.61 40.76
N ALA A 420 74.00 -46.71 40.08
CA ALA A 420 73.79 -46.87 38.64
C ALA A 420 72.30 -46.95 38.27
N GLU A 421 71.47 -47.67 39.02
CA GLU A 421 70.01 -47.71 38.79
C GLU A 421 69.34 -46.36 39.06
N ALA A 422 69.74 -45.63 40.11
CA ALA A 422 69.21 -44.30 40.40
C ALA A 422 69.59 -43.29 39.30
N GLN A 423 70.84 -43.30 38.84
CA GLN A 423 71.29 -42.45 37.73
C GLN A 423 70.60 -42.83 36.41
N ALA A 424 70.47 -44.13 36.09
CA ALA A 424 69.78 -44.59 34.89
C ALA A 424 68.28 -44.25 34.91
N LYS A 425 67.63 -44.28 36.07
CA LYS A 425 66.22 -43.91 36.22
C LYS A 425 66.01 -42.39 36.10
N ALA A 426 66.86 -41.58 36.74
CA ALA A 426 66.85 -40.13 36.58
C ALA A 426 67.11 -39.70 35.12
N LEU A 427 68.07 -40.34 34.43
CA LEU A 427 68.34 -40.07 33.01
C LEU A 427 67.17 -40.48 32.10
N LYS A 428 66.45 -41.56 32.44
CA LYS A 428 65.22 -41.97 31.75
C LYS A 428 64.05 -41.01 31.99
N GLU A 429 63.86 -40.51 33.20
CA GLU A 429 62.80 -39.56 33.52
C GLU A 429 63.06 -38.18 32.89
N ILE A 430 64.31 -37.72 32.87
CA ILE A 430 64.71 -36.48 32.17
C ILE A 430 64.54 -36.64 30.65
N SER A 431 65.05 -37.72 30.04
CA SER A 431 64.91 -37.93 28.59
C SER A 431 63.46 -38.22 28.16
N ALA A 432 62.62 -38.81 29.01
CA ALA A 432 61.19 -38.93 28.77
C ALA A 432 60.47 -37.57 28.85
N ALA A 433 60.82 -36.71 29.82
CA ALA A 433 60.27 -35.36 29.92
C ALA A 433 60.71 -34.47 28.76
N GLU A 434 61.98 -34.56 28.32
CA GLU A 434 62.48 -33.88 27.13
C GLU A 434 61.81 -34.40 25.84
N ALA A 435 61.58 -35.71 25.72
CA ALA A 435 60.86 -36.28 24.58
C ALA A 435 59.37 -35.87 24.56
N GLU A 436 58.68 -35.82 25.71
CA GLU A 436 57.29 -35.35 25.80
C GLU A 436 57.21 -33.84 25.52
N ALA A 437 58.15 -33.04 26.02
CA ALA A 437 58.25 -31.62 25.71
C ALA A 437 58.52 -31.36 24.22
N ALA A 438 59.43 -32.14 23.61
CA ALA A 438 59.71 -32.06 22.17
C ALA A 438 58.51 -32.51 21.32
N LEU A 439 57.76 -33.52 21.75
CA LEU A 439 56.51 -33.93 21.10
C LEU A 439 55.44 -32.84 21.21
N LYS A 440 55.23 -32.25 22.39
CA LYS A 440 54.31 -31.11 22.57
C LYS A 440 54.72 -29.90 21.74
N GLN A 441 56.01 -29.56 21.69
CA GLN A 441 56.51 -28.47 20.86
C GLN A 441 56.32 -28.75 19.36
N ALA A 442 56.61 -29.98 18.92
CA ALA A 442 56.37 -30.41 17.54
C ALA A 442 54.88 -30.40 17.19
N GLU A 443 54.01 -30.79 18.13
CA GLU A 443 52.55 -30.80 17.96
C GLU A 443 51.97 -29.38 17.95
N THR A 444 52.45 -28.45 18.80
CA THR A 444 52.08 -27.04 18.71
C THR A 444 52.59 -26.37 17.43
N LEU A 445 53.83 -26.66 17.00
CA LEU A 445 54.37 -26.15 15.73
C LEU A 445 53.61 -26.73 14.52
N ARG A 446 53.21 -28.00 14.58
CA ARG A 446 52.41 -28.64 13.53
C ARG A 446 50.99 -28.09 13.50
N THR A 447 50.39 -27.80 14.66
CA THR A 447 49.07 -27.17 14.77
C THR A 447 49.11 -25.72 14.30
N GLN A 448 50.17 -24.96 14.63
CA GLN A 448 50.40 -23.62 14.08
C GLN A 448 50.62 -23.67 12.56
N ALA A 449 51.46 -24.57 12.06
CA ALA A 449 51.70 -24.71 10.62
C ALA A 449 50.46 -25.19 9.84
N GLN A 450 49.58 -25.98 10.46
CA GLN A 450 48.28 -26.34 9.88
C GLN A 450 47.31 -25.15 9.90
N ALA A 451 47.20 -24.41 11.02
CA ALA A 451 46.38 -23.21 11.12
C ALA A 451 46.87 -22.09 10.18
N GLU A 452 48.17 -21.94 9.98
CA GLU A 452 48.76 -21.01 9.02
C GLU A 452 48.52 -21.46 7.58
N ASN A 453 48.66 -22.75 7.25
CA ASN A 453 48.27 -23.28 5.92
C ASN A 453 46.77 -23.14 5.63
N GLU A 454 45.91 -23.32 6.63
CA GLU A 454 44.46 -23.14 6.48
C GLU A 454 44.09 -21.65 6.37
N ALA A 455 44.73 -20.78 7.15
CA ALA A 455 44.58 -19.33 7.03
C ALA A 455 45.14 -18.79 5.70
N GLU A 456 46.23 -19.36 5.18
CA GLU A 456 46.82 -19.00 3.89
C GLU A 456 45.97 -19.53 2.73
N LYS A 457 45.42 -20.75 2.82
CA LYS A 457 44.37 -21.22 1.89
C LYS A 457 43.14 -20.31 1.92
N LEU A 458 42.61 -19.97 3.11
CA LEU A 458 41.48 -19.05 3.24
C LEU A 458 41.80 -17.65 2.69
N ARG A 459 43.03 -17.16 2.80
CA ARG A 459 43.47 -15.91 2.17
C ARG A 459 43.65 -16.05 0.65
N ALA A 460 44.16 -17.17 0.16
CA ALA A 460 44.29 -17.46 -1.26
C ALA A 460 42.92 -17.62 -1.93
N ASP A 461 41.98 -18.26 -1.26
CA ASP A 461 40.60 -18.44 -1.73
C ASP A 461 39.80 -17.13 -1.58
N ALA A 462 40.02 -16.32 -0.54
CA ALA A 462 39.44 -14.99 -0.43
C ALA A 462 40.02 -13.98 -1.45
N THR A 463 41.29 -14.10 -1.84
CA THR A 463 41.89 -13.27 -2.90
C THR A 463 41.50 -13.75 -4.29
N ARG A 464 41.38 -15.07 -4.52
CA ARG A 464 40.75 -15.62 -5.75
C ARG A 464 39.28 -15.23 -5.85
N ALA A 465 38.52 -15.28 -4.76
CA ALA A 465 37.13 -14.83 -4.73
C ALA A 465 37.02 -13.32 -4.98
N LYS A 466 37.91 -12.48 -4.42
CA LYS A 466 37.95 -11.04 -4.74
C LYS A 466 38.36 -10.75 -6.18
N ALA A 467 39.32 -11.49 -6.73
CA ALA A 467 39.77 -11.32 -8.12
C ALA A 467 38.71 -11.81 -9.14
N ALA A 468 38.05 -12.94 -8.85
CA ALA A 468 36.93 -13.44 -9.65
C ALA A 468 35.70 -12.52 -9.55
N ALA A 469 35.39 -12.00 -8.36
CA ALA A 469 34.31 -11.04 -8.17
C ALA A 469 34.57 -9.71 -8.89
N ALA A 470 35.80 -9.19 -8.88
CA ALA A 470 36.14 -7.98 -9.63
C ALA A 470 36.04 -8.20 -11.15
N GLY A 471 36.59 -9.31 -11.67
CA GLY A 471 36.61 -9.61 -13.11
C GLY A 471 35.24 -9.97 -13.70
N LEU A 472 34.40 -10.74 -13.00
CA LEU A 472 33.05 -11.03 -13.49
C LEU A 472 32.09 -9.86 -13.28
N ALA A 473 32.17 -9.10 -12.18
CA ALA A 473 31.24 -8.00 -11.94
C ALA A 473 31.34 -6.88 -12.99
N GLU A 474 32.54 -6.55 -13.50
CA GLU A 474 32.65 -5.55 -14.57
C GLU A 474 32.14 -6.06 -15.92
N ALA A 475 32.37 -7.34 -16.26
CA ALA A 475 31.89 -7.93 -17.51
C ALA A 475 30.36 -8.15 -17.49
N GLU A 476 29.81 -8.62 -16.37
CA GLU A 476 28.36 -8.78 -16.17
C GLU A 476 27.66 -7.43 -16.05
N ALA A 477 28.26 -6.41 -15.40
CA ALA A 477 27.70 -5.07 -15.38
C ALA A 477 27.69 -4.40 -16.77
N MET A 478 28.63 -4.74 -17.67
CA MET A 478 28.62 -4.23 -19.05
C MET A 478 27.53 -4.90 -19.89
N LYS A 479 27.33 -6.22 -19.75
CA LYS A 479 26.19 -6.93 -20.36
C LYS A 479 24.85 -6.48 -19.79
N ALA A 480 24.72 -6.39 -18.47
CA ALA A 480 23.51 -5.93 -17.80
C ALA A 480 23.18 -4.47 -18.13
N LYS A 481 24.17 -3.59 -18.36
CA LYS A 481 23.93 -2.24 -18.89
C LYS A 481 23.49 -2.23 -20.36
N ALA A 482 23.99 -3.15 -21.19
CA ALA A 482 23.54 -3.28 -22.57
C ALA A 482 22.10 -3.83 -22.65
N GLU A 483 21.77 -4.83 -21.84
CA GLU A 483 20.42 -5.40 -21.74
C GLU A 483 19.45 -4.44 -21.04
N ALA A 484 19.88 -3.73 -20.00
CA ALA A 484 19.08 -2.66 -19.37
C ALA A 484 18.87 -1.47 -20.31
N GLY A 485 19.84 -1.10 -21.16
CA GLY A 485 19.67 -0.06 -22.18
C GLY A 485 18.70 -0.46 -23.30
N LEU A 486 18.67 -1.75 -23.66
CA LEU A 486 17.68 -2.28 -24.59
C LEU A 486 16.28 -2.34 -23.95
N LEU A 487 16.20 -2.77 -22.69
CA LEU A 487 14.98 -2.76 -21.89
C LEU A 487 14.50 -1.35 -21.56
N GLU A 488 15.37 -0.34 -21.41
CA GLU A 488 14.97 1.07 -21.30
C GLU A 488 14.47 1.61 -22.64
N ALA A 489 15.07 1.24 -23.77
CA ALA A 489 14.56 1.62 -25.08
C ALA A 489 13.17 1.00 -25.34
N ASP A 490 12.97 -0.27 -25.01
CA ASP A 490 11.70 -0.97 -25.12
C ASP A 490 10.70 -0.54 -24.05
N ALA A 491 11.14 -0.19 -22.83
CA ALA A 491 10.27 0.40 -21.80
C ALA A 491 9.89 1.85 -22.13
N ILE A 492 10.75 2.64 -22.80
CA ILE A 492 10.38 3.96 -23.33
C ILE A 492 9.42 3.80 -24.52
N LYS A 493 9.59 2.78 -25.37
CA LYS A 493 8.62 2.44 -26.42
C LYS A 493 7.28 2.00 -25.83
N ALA A 494 7.28 1.06 -24.89
CA ALA A 494 6.10 0.55 -24.22
C ALA A 494 5.44 1.60 -23.33
N ARG A 495 6.21 2.50 -22.70
CA ARG A 495 5.69 3.65 -21.97
C ARG A 495 5.14 4.73 -22.90
N LYS A 496 5.73 4.97 -24.08
CA LYS A 496 5.11 5.82 -25.10
C LYS A 496 3.87 5.18 -25.73
N LEU A 497 3.83 3.85 -25.84
CA LEU A 497 2.65 3.12 -26.25
C LEU A 497 1.57 3.17 -25.17
N ALA A 498 1.92 3.03 -23.89
CA ALA A 498 1.02 3.11 -22.74
C ALA A 498 0.69 4.53 -22.30
N GLU A 499 1.46 5.55 -22.70
CA GLU A 499 1.10 6.97 -22.62
C GLU A 499 0.21 7.34 -23.82
N ALA A 500 0.41 6.77 -25.01
CA ALA A 500 -0.53 6.93 -26.13
C ALA A 500 -1.86 6.20 -25.88
N GLU A 501 -1.83 4.95 -25.43
CA GLU A 501 -3.01 4.19 -24.97
C GLU A 501 -3.56 4.74 -23.66
N GLY A 502 -2.73 5.35 -22.81
CA GLY A 502 -3.15 6.03 -21.59
C GLY A 502 -3.82 7.37 -21.85
N GLU A 503 -3.35 8.15 -22.84
CA GLU A 503 -4.04 9.33 -23.34
C GLU A 503 -5.30 8.96 -24.11
N LYS A 504 -5.30 7.82 -24.82
CA LYS A 504 -6.51 7.27 -25.44
C LYS A 504 -7.53 6.82 -24.40
N ALA A 505 -7.11 6.04 -23.40
CA ALA A 505 -7.94 5.58 -22.29
C ALA A 505 -8.36 6.72 -21.36
N LYS A 506 -7.57 7.80 -21.26
CA LYS A 506 -7.94 9.02 -20.53
C LYS A 506 -8.87 9.91 -21.35
N ALA A 507 -8.75 9.96 -22.67
CA ALA A 507 -9.73 10.59 -23.55
C ALA A 507 -11.05 9.79 -23.58
N GLU A 508 -10.99 8.46 -23.60
CA GLU A 508 -12.13 7.55 -23.50
C GLU A 508 -12.77 7.60 -22.10
N ALA A 509 -11.99 7.72 -21.01
CA ALA A 509 -12.52 7.89 -19.65
C ALA A 509 -13.07 9.29 -19.38
N LEU A 510 -12.50 10.34 -20.00
CA LEU A 510 -13.04 11.70 -19.93
C LEU A 510 -14.35 11.80 -20.74
N ALA A 511 -14.39 11.20 -21.94
CA ALA A 511 -15.62 11.07 -22.73
C ALA A 511 -16.69 10.25 -22.00
N ALA A 512 -16.32 9.12 -21.38
CA ALA A 512 -17.24 8.30 -20.59
C ALA A 512 -17.80 9.03 -19.36
N PHE A 513 -17.09 10.02 -18.81
CA PHE A 513 -17.61 10.84 -17.70
C PHE A 513 -18.73 11.79 -18.17
N ASP A 514 -18.53 12.44 -19.32
CA ASP A 514 -19.51 13.37 -19.89
C ASP A 514 -20.73 12.62 -20.47
N GLY A 515 -20.52 11.47 -21.10
CA GLY A 515 -21.59 10.60 -21.60
C GLY A 515 -22.47 9.98 -20.51
N VAL A 516 -21.98 9.88 -19.26
CA VAL A 516 -22.82 9.51 -18.10
C VAL A 516 -23.63 10.71 -17.61
N ALA A 517 -23.08 11.92 -17.58
CA ALA A 517 -23.81 13.12 -17.19
C ALA A 517 -25.04 13.35 -18.08
N GLN A 518 -24.88 13.21 -19.40
CA GLN A 518 -25.97 13.36 -20.37
C GLN A 518 -27.05 12.27 -20.23
N ARG A 519 -26.65 11.02 -19.98
CA ARG A 519 -27.60 9.93 -19.65
C ARG A 519 -28.36 10.22 -18.35
N VAL A 520 -27.70 10.79 -17.33
CA VAL A 520 -28.33 11.20 -16.07
C VAL A 520 -29.33 12.35 -16.27
N GLU A 521 -29.09 13.29 -17.18
CA GLU A 521 -30.05 14.34 -17.52
C GLU A 521 -31.30 13.79 -18.21
N ILE A 522 -31.14 12.89 -19.19
CA ILE A 522 -32.28 12.21 -19.83
C ILE A 522 -33.09 11.44 -18.79
N ILE A 523 -32.44 10.70 -17.88
CA ILE A 523 -33.11 9.98 -16.79
C ILE A 523 -33.87 10.93 -15.85
N LYS A 524 -33.30 12.10 -15.50
CA LYS A 524 -33.99 13.12 -14.67
C LYS A 524 -35.25 13.68 -15.34
N VAL A 525 -35.25 13.82 -16.67
CA VAL A 525 -36.42 14.28 -17.43
C VAL A 525 -37.49 13.18 -17.49
N LEU A 526 -37.10 11.95 -17.82
CA LEU A 526 -38.01 10.79 -17.88
C LEU A 526 -38.67 10.50 -16.53
N TRP A 527 -37.93 10.64 -15.42
CA TRP A 527 -38.46 10.41 -14.07
C TRP A 527 -39.55 11.43 -13.66
N ARG A 528 -39.69 12.54 -14.38
CA ARG A 528 -40.76 13.54 -14.17
C ARG A 528 -42.03 13.27 -14.98
N GLY A 529 -42.05 12.23 -15.81
CA GLY A 529 -43.22 11.87 -16.63
C GLY A 529 -43.47 12.87 -17.76
N CYS A 530 -42.58 12.91 -18.75
CA CYS A 530 -42.82 13.62 -20.00
C CYS A 530 -43.48 12.70 -21.05
N ASP A 531 -44.31 13.28 -21.92
CA ASP A 531 -44.82 12.61 -23.14
C ASP A 531 -44.01 13.01 -24.40
N VAL A 532 -43.28 14.14 -24.30
CA VAL A 532 -42.44 14.70 -25.36
C VAL A 532 -41.06 15.04 -24.80
N LEU A 533 -40.01 14.57 -25.46
CA LEU A 533 -38.60 14.81 -25.13
C LEU A 533 -37.94 15.57 -26.28
N ILE A 534 -37.48 16.81 -26.02
CA ILE A 534 -36.70 17.61 -26.97
C ILE A 534 -35.23 17.54 -26.56
N LEU A 535 -34.35 17.24 -27.52
CA LEU A 535 -32.90 17.16 -27.32
C LEU A 535 -32.19 18.04 -28.35
N ASP A 536 -31.41 19.01 -27.86
CA ASP A 536 -30.65 19.94 -28.70
C ASP A 536 -29.16 19.54 -28.71
N GLU A 537 -28.65 19.18 -29.89
CA GLU A 537 -27.31 18.65 -30.15
C GLU A 537 -26.79 17.63 -29.08
N PRO A 538 -27.57 16.60 -28.70
CA PRO A 538 -27.27 15.71 -27.56
C PRO A 538 -26.11 14.73 -27.81
N THR A 539 -25.34 14.95 -28.86
CA THR A 539 -24.23 14.12 -29.32
C THR A 539 -22.96 14.95 -29.53
N ALA A 540 -22.99 16.26 -29.27
CA ALA A 540 -21.87 17.16 -29.52
C ALA A 540 -20.58 16.77 -28.78
N VAL A 541 -20.72 16.12 -27.61
CA VAL A 541 -19.61 15.66 -26.75
C VAL A 541 -19.48 14.13 -26.68
N LEU A 542 -20.33 13.38 -27.39
CA LEU A 542 -20.35 11.91 -27.32
C LEU A 542 -19.43 11.27 -28.36
N THR A 543 -18.78 10.17 -28.00
CA THR A 543 -18.05 9.35 -28.96
C THR A 543 -19.01 8.60 -29.91
N PRO A 544 -18.56 8.16 -31.10
CA PRO A 544 -19.39 7.39 -32.03
C PRO A 544 -19.95 6.07 -31.45
N GLY A 545 -19.36 5.54 -30.38
CA GLY A 545 -19.92 4.41 -29.62
C GLY A 545 -21.14 4.83 -28.82
N GLU A 546 -21.00 5.88 -28.02
CA GLU A 546 -22.04 6.37 -27.11
C GLU A 546 -23.24 6.99 -27.84
N VAL A 547 -23.04 7.55 -29.03
CA VAL A 547 -24.14 7.97 -29.92
C VAL A 547 -25.04 6.77 -30.28
N ARG A 548 -24.46 5.58 -30.54
CA ARG A 548 -25.25 4.36 -30.83
C ARG A 548 -25.98 3.84 -29.59
N ASP A 549 -25.37 3.93 -28.41
CA ASP A 549 -26.04 3.61 -27.14
C ASP A 549 -27.23 4.54 -26.90
N LEU A 550 -27.02 5.85 -27.05
CA LEU A 550 -28.07 6.86 -26.91
C LEU A 550 -29.22 6.58 -27.89
N PHE A 551 -28.92 6.31 -29.16
CA PHE A 551 -29.96 5.98 -30.15
C PHE A 551 -30.71 4.69 -29.82
N THR A 552 -30.05 3.72 -29.18
CA THR A 552 -30.71 2.50 -28.71
C THR A 552 -31.70 2.80 -27.58
N VAL A 553 -31.33 3.68 -26.63
CA VAL A 553 -32.23 4.15 -25.57
C VAL A 553 -33.41 4.95 -26.14
N LEU A 554 -33.13 5.93 -27.02
CA LEU A 554 -34.18 6.78 -27.61
C LEU A 554 -35.20 5.98 -28.43
N ARG A 555 -34.77 4.97 -29.20
CA ARG A 555 -35.68 4.05 -29.91
C ARG A 555 -36.55 3.22 -28.94
N GLY A 556 -36.01 2.86 -27.78
CA GLY A 556 -36.78 2.21 -26.70
C GLY A 556 -37.90 3.12 -26.20
N LEU A 557 -37.58 4.38 -25.88
CA LEU A 557 -38.55 5.37 -25.41
C LEU A 557 -39.66 5.63 -26.45
N VAL A 558 -39.30 5.78 -27.73
CA VAL A 558 -40.28 5.97 -28.81
C VAL A 558 -41.21 4.77 -28.95
N ARG A 559 -40.67 3.54 -28.87
CA ARG A 559 -41.49 2.32 -28.88
C ARG A 559 -42.44 2.23 -27.69
N ASP A 560 -42.03 2.76 -26.54
CA ASP A 560 -42.82 2.77 -25.31
C ASP A 560 -43.81 3.97 -25.27
N GLY A 561 -43.92 4.76 -26.35
CA GLY A 561 -44.96 5.78 -26.59
C GLY A 561 -44.49 7.24 -26.54
N MET A 562 -43.22 7.50 -26.24
CA MET A 562 -42.65 8.84 -26.13
C MET A 562 -42.49 9.51 -27.51
N THR A 563 -42.85 10.79 -27.63
CA THR A 563 -42.42 11.59 -28.80
C THR A 563 -41.02 12.16 -28.55
N VAL A 564 -40.06 11.92 -29.47
CA VAL A 564 -38.70 12.46 -29.34
C VAL A 564 -38.40 13.41 -30.50
N VAL A 565 -38.00 14.65 -30.19
CA VAL A 565 -37.53 15.65 -31.16
C VAL A 565 -36.02 15.81 -30.99
N LEU A 566 -35.26 15.39 -31.99
CA LEU A 566 -33.81 15.54 -32.05
C LEU A 566 -33.45 16.72 -32.95
N ILE A 567 -32.79 17.74 -32.39
CA ILE A 567 -32.21 18.84 -33.14
C ILE A 567 -30.73 18.53 -33.34
N THR A 568 -30.28 18.34 -34.59
CA THR A 568 -28.86 18.26 -34.91
C THR A 568 -28.53 18.71 -36.33
N HIS A 569 -27.33 19.26 -36.53
CA HIS A 569 -26.74 19.52 -37.84
C HIS A 569 -25.96 18.32 -38.42
N LYS A 570 -25.83 17.20 -37.69
CA LYS A 570 -25.09 16.01 -38.13
C LYS A 570 -25.97 15.07 -38.97
N LEU A 571 -25.68 14.99 -40.27
CA LEU A 571 -26.49 14.24 -41.24
C LEU A 571 -26.55 12.73 -40.96
N ASP A 572 -25.41 12.13 -40.58
CA ASP A 572 -25.34 10.69 -40.25
C ASP A 572 -26.24 10.31 -39.07
N GLU A 573 -26.45 11.25 -38.14
CA GLU A 573 -27.32 11.07 -36.99
C GLU A 573 -28.79 11.16 -37.38
N VAL A 574 -29.16 12.19 -38.16
CA VAL A 574 -30.51 12.34 -38.73
C VAL A 574 -30.93 11.08 -39.50
N LEU A 575 -30.07 10.61 -40.41
CA LEU A 575 -30.32 9.42 -41.24
C LEU A 575 -30.36 8.10 -40.43
N ALA A 576 -29.76 8.06 -39.24
CA ALA A 576 -29.70 6.85 -38.41
C ALA A 576 -30.90 6.68 -37.46
N ILE A 577 -31.58 7.76 -37.03
CA ILE A 577 -32.64 7.67 -36.02
C ILE A 577 -33.99 8.31 -36.40
N ALA A 578 -34.03 9.31 -37.27
CA ALA A 578 -35.27 10.03 -37.53
C ALA A 578 -36.31 9.17 -38.27
N SER A 579 -37.59 9.36 -37.97
CA SER A 579 -38.71 8.94 -38.82
C SER A 579 -39.06 10.05 -39.84
N ASP A 580 -38.99 11.29 -39.37
CA ASP A 580 -39.40 12.51 -40.07
C ASP A 580 -38.34 13.59 -39.83
N VAL A 581 -38.05 14.38 -40.86
CA VAL A 581 -36.94 15.35 -40.88
C VAL A 581 -37.47 16.72 -41.30
N SER A 582 -37.48 17.66 -40.36
CA SER A 582 -37.84 19.06 -40.59
C SER A 582 -36.57 19.92 -40.71
N VAL A 583 -36.42 20.65 -41.82
CA VAL A 583 -35.27 21.53 -42.05
C VAL A 583 -35.67 22.98 -41.82
N MET A 584 -35.03 23.63 -40.85
CA MET A 584 -35.18 25.06 -40.59
C MET A 584 -34.03 25.89 -41.18
N ARG A 585 -34.34 27.06 -41.73
CA ARG A 585 -33.36 28.00 -42.30
C ARG A 585 -33.81 29.44 -42.04
N ARG A 586 -32.96 30.24 -41.38
CA ARG A 586 -33.27 31.63 -40.97
C ARG A 586 -34.56 31.76 -40.14
N GLY A 587 -34.79 30.82 -39.22
CA GLY A 587 -35.96 30.83 -38.32
C GLY A 587 -37.28 30.37 -38.95
N ALA A 588 -37.30 30.01 -40.24
CA ALA A 588 -38.47 29.43 -40.90
C ALA A 588 -38.23 27.94 -41.21
N LEU A 589 -39.28 27.13 -41.11
CA LEU A 589 -39.33 25.79 -41.68
C LEU A 589 -39.29 25.92 -43.22
N VAL A 590 -38.35 25.25 -43.88
CA VAL A 590 -38.14 25.35 -45.34
C VAL A 590 -38.33 24.03 -46.09
N ALA A 591 -38.27 22.90 -45.40
CA ALA A 591 -38.62 21.60 -45.96
C ALA A 591 -39.00 20.60 -44.85
N GLU A 592 -39.83 19.62 -45.21
CA GLU A 592 -40.15 18.45 -44.39
C GLU A 592 -40.02 17.22 -45.29
N PHE A 593 -39.44 16.14 -44.74
CA PHE A 593 -39.21 14.89 -45.45
C PHE A 593 -39.49 13.70 -44.53
N PRO A 594 -40.12 12.61 -45.02
CA PRO A 594 -39.97 11.32 -44.36
C PRO A 594 -38.49 10.89 -44.47
N ALA A 595 -37.93 10.29 -43.42
CA ALA A 595 -36.55 9.81 -43.44
C ALA A 595 -36.35 8.63 -44.42
N ALA A 596 -37.43 7.89 -44.73
CA ALA A 596 -37.41 6.77 -45.68
C ALA A 596 -37.05 7.24 -47.11
N GLY A 597 -35.85 6.89 -47.56
CA GLY A 597 -35.35 7.23 -48.91
C GLY A 597 -34.70 8.63 -49.01
N LEU A 598 -34.55 9.34 -47.90
CA LEU A 598 -33.88 10.63 -47.83
C LEU A 598 -32.36 10.47 -47.90
N THR A 599 -31.67 11.33 -48.65
CA THR A 599 -30.20 11.35 -48.73
C THR A 599 -29.59 12.57 -48.04
N ALA A 600 -28.33 12.44 -47.61
CA ALA A 600 -27.56 13.54 -47.02
C ALA A 600 -27.54 14.79 -47.93
N ASP A 601 -27.36 14.60 -49.24
CA ASP A 601 -27.36 15.69 -50.23
C ASP A 601 -28.67 16.48 -50.27
N GLN A 602 -29.82 15.80 -50.14
CA GLN A 602 -31.14 16.44 -50.12
C GLN A 602 -31.32 17.32 -48.87
N ILE A 603 -30.87 16.84 -47.71
CA ILE A 603 -30.89 17.58 -46.44
C ILE A 603 -29.98 18.82 -46.54
N VAL A 604 -28.73 18.65 -47.01
CA VAL A 604 -27.77 19.75 -47.22
C VAL A 604 -28.32 20.79 -48.18
N HIS A 605 -28.94 20.35 -49.28
CA HIS A 605 -29.53 21.26 -50.25
C HIS A 605 -30.65 22.12 -49.63
N ALA A 606 -31.51 21.53 -48.80
CA ALA A 606 -32.54 22.26 -48.06
C ALA A 606 -31.93 23.23 -47.03
N MET A 607 -30.92 22.81 -46.27
CA MET A 607 -30.24 23.62 -45.24
C MET A 607 -29.53 24.85 -45.86
N VAL A 608 -28.77 24.65 -46.94
CA VAL A 608 -27.90 25.70 -47.52
C VAL A 608 -28.64 26.51 -48.60
N GLY A 609 -29.65 25.93 -49.26
CA GLY A 609 -30.47 26.60 -50.30
C GLY A 609 -29.79 26.72 -51.67
N ARG A 610 -28.75 25.93 -51.92
CA ARG A 610 -28.02 25.84 -53.20
C ARG A 610 -27.42 24.44 -53.34
N PRO A 611 -27.12 23.94 -54.55
CA PRO A 611 -26.39 22.67 -54.70
C PRO A 611 -24.99 22.79 -54.07
N VAL A 612 -24.54 21.72 -53.41
CA VAL A 612 -23.21 21.59 -52.79
C VAL A 612 -22.63 20.27 -53.26
N GLN A 613 -21.40 20.27 -53.80
CA GLN A 613 -20.66 19.04 -54.09
C GLN A 613 -19.90 18.62 -52.83
N LEU A 614 -20.13 17.40 -52.35
CA LEU A 614 -19.48 16.86 -51.14
C LEU A 614 -18.16 16.12 -51.42
N GLN A 615 -17.72 16.01 -52.69
CA GLN A 615 -16.44 15.41 -53.04
C GLN A 615 -15.31 16.43 -52.91
N VAL A 616 -14.39 16.18 -51.98
CA VAL A 616 -13.08 16.84 -51.91
C VAL A 616 -12.08 15.94 -52.62
N ASP A 617 -11.62 16.35 -53.81
CA ASP A 617 -10.46 15.72 -54.45
C ASP A 617 -9.22 15.95 -53.59
N LYS A 618 -8.83 14.92 -52.82
CA LYS A 618 -7.48 14.84 -52.24
C LYS A 618 -6.50 14.55 -53.37
N GLY A 619 -5.98 15.60 -54.00
CA GLY A 619 -4.80 15.50 -54.85
C GLY A 619 -3.62 14.95 -54.04
N ASP A 620 -2.90 13.98 -54.61
CA ASP A 620 -1.78 13.31 -53.96
C ASP A 620 -0.64 14.28 -53.62
N GLY A 621 -0.50 14.59 -52.33
CA GLY A 621 0.43 15.58 -51.81
C GLY A 621 1.89 15.12 -51.75
N THR A 622 2.52 14.88 -52.90
CA THR A 622 3.99 14.70 -52.99
C THR A 622 4.70 15.98 -53.42
N SER A 623 5.18 16.77 -52.45
CA SER A 623 6.21 17.82 -52.56
C SER A 623 6.37 18.51 -51.21
N ARG A 624 7.52 19.06 -50.81
CA ARG A 624 8.94 18.97 -51.21
C ARG A 624 9.69 19.88 -50.23
#